data_AF-A9EI89-F1
#
_entry.id   AF-A9EI89-F1
#
_cell.length_a   1.000
_cell.length_b   1.000
_cell.length_c   1.000
_cell.angle_alpha   90.00
_cell.angle_beta   90.00
_cell.angle_gamma   90.00
#
_symmetry.space_group_name_H-M   'P 1'
#
loop_
_entity.id
_entity.type
_entity.pdbx_description
1 polymer ?
#
loop_
_entity_poly.entity_id
_entity_poly.type
_entity_poly.pdbx_seq_one_letter_code
_entity_poly.pdbx_strand_id
1 'polypeptide(L)'
;MTHGGLDDTGQWQQPRRKSLLPVEVVKRLFRGKLIAQISAGLSKGELILPNGQTSIAVNNLLNKLGRVKWQLYACKPYSHGFGVAKYLARYMSGGALKIIR
;
A
#
# COMPACT_ATOMS: atom_id res chain seq x y z
N MET A 1 22.80 -1.40 -8.11
CA MET A 1 21.74 -2.37 -8.42
C MET A 1 21.31 -3.04 -7.12
N THR A 2 20.03 -3.04 -6.74
CA THR A 2 19.57 -3.50 -5.40
C THR A 2 18.80 -4.83 -5.42
N HIS A 3 18.71 -5.52 -6.56
CA HIS A 3 17.84 -6.67 -6.71
C HIS A 3 18.56 -7.90 -7.26
N GLY A 4 19.59 -8.40 -6.58
CA GLY A 4 20.17 -9.73 -6.82
C GLY A 4 20.07 -10.59 -5.56
N GLY A 5 20.83 -11.67 -5.50
CA GLY A 5 20.87 -12.56 -4.33
C GLY A 5 22.25 -13.17 -4.17
N LEU A 6 22.50 -13.79 -3.02
CA LEU A 6 23.66 -14.65 -2.82
C LEU A 6 23.28 -16.08 -3.23
N ASP A 7 24.20 -16.80 -3.85
CA ASP A 7 24.08 -18.26 -3.96
C ASP A 7 24.50 -18.96 -2.68
N ASP A 8 24.43 -20.29 -2.69
CA ASP A 8 24.77 -21.14 -1.55
C ASP A 8 26.25 -21.04 -1.12
N THR A 9 27.11 -20.46 -1.96
CA THR A 9 28.53 -20.21 -1.68
C THR A 9 28.79 -18.76 -1.23
N GLY A 10 27.75 -17.93 -1.13
CA GLY A 10 27.85 -16.53 -0.74
C GLY A 10 28.30 -15.61 -1.88
N GLN A 11 28.29 -16.06 -3.13
CA GLN A 11 28.62 -15.20 -4.28
C GLN A 11 27.39 -14.46 -4.79
N TRP A 12 27.58 -13.19 -5.18
CA TRP A 12 26.51 -12.36 -5.71
C TRP A 12 26.08 -12.83 -7.10
N GLN A 13 24.79 -13.10 -7.24
CA GLN A 13 24.14 -13.51 -8.48
C GLN A 13 23.30 -12.36 -9.05
N GLN A 14 23.56 -12.04 -10.32
CA GLN A 14 22.82 -11.01 -11.03
C GLN A 14 21.37 -11.48 -11.30
N PRO A 15 20.35 -10.65 -11.05
CA PRO A 15 18.97 -11.01 -11.34
C PRO A 15 18.73 -11.29 -12.81
N ARG A 16 17.98 -12.36 -13.07
CA ARG A 16 17.50 -12.70 -14.43
C ARG A 16 16.39 -11.77 -14.92
N ARG A 17 15.67 -11.10 -14.02
CA ARG A 17 14.55 -10.19 -14.35
C ARG A 17 14.92 -8.75 -14.03
N LYS A 18 14.37 -7.81 -14.81
CA LYS A 18 14.57 -6.36 -14.61
C LYS A 18 13.94 -5.81 -13.32
N SER A 19 13.12 -6.59 -12.62
CA SER A 19 12.47 -6.20 -11.38
C SER A 19 12.66 -7.25 -10.29
N LEU A 20 12.82 -6.79 -9.04
CA LEU A 20 12.98 -7.66 -7.86
C LEU A 20 11.76 -8.56 -7.65
N LEU A 21 10.56 -8.00 -7.76
CA LEU A 21 9.30 -8.69 -7.50
C LEU A 21 8.29 -8.41 -8.64
N PRO A 22 7.38 -9.36 -8.92
CA PRO A 22 6.24 -9.10 -9.78
C PRO A 22 5.30 -8.07 -9.13
N VAL A 23 5.01 -6.97 -9.83
CA VAL A 23 4.24 -5.85 -9.30
C VAL A 23 2.84 -6.24 -8.80
N GLU A 24 2.15 -7.13 -9.51
CA GLU A 24 0.80 -7.57 -9.13
C GLU A 24 0.80 -8.43 -7.85
N VAL A 25 1.89 -9.17 -7.60
CA VAL A 25 2.06 -9.92 -6.34
C VAL A 25 2.25 -8.94 -5.19
N VAL A 26 3.11 -7.93 -5.35
CA VAL A 26 3.34 -6.89 -4.33
C VAL A 26 2.04 -6.15 -4.01
N LYS A 27 1.27 -5.74 -5.02
CA LYS A 27 -0.04 -5.08 -4.83
C LYS A 27 -1.00 -5.93 -4.01
N ARG A 28 -1.13 -7.21 -4.33
CA ARG A 28 -2.03 -8.14 -3.62
C ARG A 28 -1.60 -8.35 -2.16
N LEU A 29 -0.30 -8.56 -1.93
CA LEU A 29 0.25 -8.74 -0.58
C LEU A 29 0.09 -7.47 0.26
N PHE A 30 0.42 -6.31 -0.29
CA PHE A 30 0.28 -5.03 0.40
C PHE A 30 -1.17 -4.78 0.82
N ARG A 31 -2.13 -4.95 -0.11
CA ARG A 31 -3.57 -4.83 0.17
C ARG A 31 -4.00 -5.75 1.33
N GLY A 32 -3.63 -7.03 1.25
CA GLY A 32 -4.01 -8.01 2.26
C GLY A 32 -3.43 -7.67 3.65
N LYS A 33 -2.13 -7.34 3.71
CA LYS A 33 -1.45 -6.98 4.96
C LYS A 33 -2.03 -5.71 5.57
N LEU A 34 -2.24 -4.67 4.78
CA LEU A 34 -2.76 -3.40 5.29
C LEU A 34 -4.18 -3.56 5.85
N ILE A 35 -5.08 -4.24 5.12
CA ILE A 35 -6.44 -4.50 5.60
C ILE A 35 -6.42 -5.33 6.89
N ALA A 36 -5.61 -6.38 6.95
CA ALA A 36 -5.49 -7.22 8.14
C ALA A 36 -4.98 -6.42 9.35
N GLN A 37 -3.98 -5.56 9.16
CA GLN A 37 -3.44 -4.72 10.22
C GLN A 37 -4.45 -3.68 10.72
N ILE A 38 -5.21 -3.05 9.81
CA ILE A 38 -6.26 -2.10 10.21
C ILE A 38 -7.35 -2.84 11.02
N SER A 39 -7.81 -3.99 10.53
CA SER A 39 -8.81 -4.79 11.23
C SER A 39 -8.33 -5.23 12.62
N ALA A 40 -7.07 -5.69 12.72
CA ALA A 40 -6.46 -6.05 13.99
C ALA A 40 -6.34 -4.85 14.95
N GLY A 41 -5.86 -3.70 14.47
CA GLY A 41 -5.74 -2.49 15.28
C GLY A 41 -7.08 -1.99 15.81
N LEU A 42 -8.14 -2.07 15.01
CA LEU A 42 -9.51 -1.77 15.44
C LEU A 42 -9.99 -2.76 16.50
N SER A 43 -9.76 -4.07 16.32
CA SER A 43 -10.18 -5.10 17.27
C SER A 43 -9.47 -4.98 18.63
N LYS A 44 -8.23 -4.50 18.63
CA LYS A 44 -7.41 -4.29 19.83
C LYS A 44 -7.63 -2.93 20.50
N GLY A 45 -8.41 -2.03 19.89
CA GLY A 45 -8.56 -0.65 20.36
C GLY A 45 -7.32 0.22 20.15
N GLU A 46 -6.34 -0.23 19.36
CA GLU A 46 -5.15 0.56 18.97
C GLU A 46 -5.50 1.65 17.94
N LEU A 47 -6.61 1.46 17.22
CA LEU A 47 -7.16 2.41 16.25
C LEU A 47 -8.54 2.88 16.72
N ILE A 48 -8.74 4.20 16.72
CA ILE A 48 -10.02 4.81 17.07
C ILE A 48 -10.82 5.04 15.80
N LEU A 49 -12.10 4.66 15.84
CA LEU A 49 -13.02 4.93 14.75
C LEU A 49 -13.31 6.44 14.63
N PRO A 50 -13.42 6.99 13.42
CA PRO A 50 -13.91 8.35 13.24
C PRO A 50 -15.32 8.51 13.83
N ASN A 51 -15.63 9.71 14.31
CA ASN A 51 -16.95 10.02 14.87
C ASN A 51 -18.07 9.64 13.90
N GLY A 52 -19.09 8.94 14.40
CA GLY A 52 -20.23 8.49 13.61
C GLY A 52 -20.01 7.20 12.80
N GLN A 53 -18.82 6.59 12.86
CA GLN A 53 -18.57 5.29 12.23
C GLN A 53 -18.78 4.14 13.22
N THR A 54 -19.35 3.04 12.74
CA THR A 54 -19.49 1.80 13.50
C THR A 54 -18.45 0.77 13.06
N SER A 55 -18.11 -0.16 13.95
CA SER A 55 -17.22 -1.29 13.63
C SER A 55 -17.72 -2.10 12.43
N ILE A 56 -19.05 -2.28 12.33
CA ILE A 56 -19.71 -2.97 11.21
C ILE A 56 -19.50 -2.21 9.90
N ALA A 57 -19.73 -0.89 9.89
CA ALA A 57 -19.56 -0.08 8.69
C ALA A 57 -18.10 -0.13 8.19
N VAL A 58 -17.13 -0.05 9.10
CA VAL A 58 -15.72 -0.12 8.74
C VAL A 58 -15.31 -1.51 8.27
N ASN A 59 -15.77 -2.59 8.91
CA ASN A 59 -15.51 -3.95 8.43
C ASN A 59 -16.08 -4.20 7.03
N ASN A 60 -17.29 -3.69 6.74
CA ASN A 60 -17.88 -3.74 5.41
C ASN A 60 -17.04 -2.97 4.38
N LEU A 61 -16.53 -1.79 4.75
CA LEU A 61 -15.63 -1.00 3.92
C LEU A 61 -14.33 -1.76 3.65
N LEU A 62 -13.68 -2.33 4.67
CA LEU A 62 -12.46 -3.13 4.52
C LEU A 62 -12.69 -4.33 3.60
N ASN A 63 -13.80 -5.04 3.76
CA ASN A 63 -14.18 -6.14 2.88
C ASN A 63 -14.39 -5.69 1.43
N LYS A 64 -15.03 -4.54 1.20
CA LYS A 64 -15.18 -3.95 -0.14
C LYS A 64 -13.81 -3.61 -0.74
N LEU A 65 -12.93 -2.97 0.04
CA LEU A 65 -11.58 -2.61 -0.38
C LEU A 65 -10.70 -3.83 -0.67
N GLY A 66 -10.93 -4.96 0.00
CA GLY A 66 -10.25 -6.22 -0.28
C GLY A 66 -10.55 -6.80 -1.66
N ARG A 67 -11.68 -6.44 -2.27
CA ARG A 67 -12.13 -6.98 -3.58
C ARG A 67 -11.74 -6.11 -4.76
N VAL A 68 -11.44 -4.83 -4.55
CA VAL A 68 -11.04 -3.92 -5.65
C VAL A 68 -9.56 -4.09 -6.00
N LYS A 69 -9.20 -3.76 -7.25
CA LYS A 69 -7.80 -3.70 -7.69
C LYS A 69 -7.16 -2.43 -7.15
N TRP A 70 -6.07 -2.59 -6.42
CA TRP A 70 -5.33 -1.45 -5.87
C TRP A 70 -4.26 -1.01 -6.85
N GLN A 71 -4.13 0.31 -7.04
CA GLN A 71 -2.96 0.88 -7.66
C GLN A 71 -1.96 1.25 -6.57
N LEU A 72 -0.81 0.59 -6.61
CA LEU A 72 0.29 0.83 -5.69
C LEU A 72 1.43 1.50 -6.46
N TYR A 73 1.91 2.62 -5.93
CA TYR A 73 3.10 3.29 -6.43
C TYR A 73 4.14 3.30 -5.31
N ALA A 74 5.21 2.53 -5.49
CA ALA A 74 6.34 2.53 -4.58
C ALA A 74 7.36 3.57 -5.07
N CYS A 75 7.50 4.66 -4.32
CA CYS A 75 8.50 5.68 -4.55
C CYS A 75 9.56 5.68 -3.43
N LYS A 76 10.65 6.42 -3.64
CA LYS A 76 11.60 6.69 -2.57
C LYS A 76 10.85 7.33 -1.39
N PRO A 77 11.20 6.99 -0.14
CA PRO A 77 10.58 7.62 1.02
C PRO A 77 10.77 9.14 0.93
N TYR A 78 9.72 9.88 1.27
CA TYR A 78 9.83 11.33 1.39
C TYR A 78 10.80 11.66 2.53
N SER A 79 11.68 12.64 2.33
CA SER A 79 12.63 13.05 3.37
C SER A 79 11.93 13.58 4.62
N HIS A 80 10.73 14.16 4.46
CA HIS A 80 9.92 14.73 5.54
C HIS A 80 8.43 14.49 5.29
N GLY A 81 7.64 14.30 6.37
CA GLY A 81 6.20 14.01 6.30
C GLY A 81 5.38 15.08 5.59
N PHE A 82 5.84 16.34 5.57
CA PHE A 82 5.19 17.43 4.83
C PHE A 82 5.08 17.16 3.32
N GLY A 83 6.04 16.42 2.75
CA GLY A 83 5.98 16.03 1.34
C GLY A 83 4.80 15.11 1.03
N VAL A 84 4.47 14.21 1.96
CA VAL A 84 3.32 13.30 1.84
C VAL A 84 2.02 14.07 2.00
N ALA A 85 1.92 14.94 3.01
CA ALA A 85 0.74 15.77 3.24
C ALA A 85 0.44 16.68 2.04
N LYS A 86 1.47 17.32 1.45
CA LYS A 86 1.33 18.15 0.26
C LYS A 86 0.93 17.33 -0.97
N TYR A 87 1.48 16.12 -1.14
CA TYR A 87 1.08 15.22 -2.22
C TYR A 87 -0.40 14.83 -2.10
N LEU A 88 -0.83 14.43 -0.91
CA LEU A 88 -2.23 14.09 -0.62
C LEU A 88 -3.16 15.29 -0.83
N ALA A 89 -2.81 16.47 -0.32
CA ALA A 89 -3.59 17.69 -0.51
C ALA A 89 -3.78 18.00 -1.99
N ARG A 90 -2.71 17.91 -2.81
CA ARG A 90 -2.81 18.09 -4.27
C ARG A 90 -3.68 17.03 -4.94
N TYR A 91 -3.63 15.79 -4.45
CA TYR A 91 -4.44 14.69 -4.98
C TYR A 91 -5.93 14.87 -4.66
N MET A 92 -6.25 15.34 -3.45
CA MET A 92 -7.62 15.61 -3.00
C MET A 92 -8.18 16.90 -3.62
N SER A 93 -7.37 17.96 -3.70
CA SER A 93 -7.78 19.27 -4.23
C SER A 93 -7.71 19.35 -5.77
N GLY A 94 -6.97 18.45 -6.42
CA GLY A 94 -6.75 18.46 -7.88
C GLY A 94 -7.93 17.93 -8.70
N GLY A 95 -9.02 17.48 -8.08
CA GLY A 95 -10.16 16.87 -8.76
C GLY A 95 -9.85 15.44 -9.25
N ALA A 96 -10.90 14.63 -9.39
CA ALA A 96 -10.79 13.25 -9.85
C ALA A 96 -9.97 13.18 -11.15
N LEU A 97 -9.07 12.19 -11.21
CA LEU A 97 -8.37 11.72 -12.42
C LEU A 97 -9.12 12.14 -13.68
N LYS A 98 -8.49 12.95 -14.55
CA LYS A 98 -8.97 13.16 -15.92
C LYS A 98 -9.37 11.78 -16.45
N ILE A 99 -10.67 11.60 -16.69
CA ILE A 99 -11.19 10.42 -17.37
C ILE A 99 -10.40 10.36 -18.68
N ILE A 100 -9.57 9.33 -18.83
CA ILE A 100 -8.87 9.05 -20.08
C ILE A 100 -9.99 8.73 -21.07
N ARG A 101 -10.14 9.61 -22.07
CA ARG A 101 -11.03 9.42 -23.23
C ARG A 101 -10.64 8.18 -24.02
#